data_AF-A0A6N7GZQ4-F1
#
_entry.id   AF-A0A6N7GZQ4-F1
#
_cell.length_a   1.000
_cell.length_b   1.000
_cell.length_c   1.000
_cell.angle_alpha   90.00
_cell.angle_beta   90.00
_cell.angle_gamma   90.00
#
_symmetry.space_group_name_H-M   'P 1'
#
loop_
_entity.id
_entity.type
_entity.pdbx_description
1 polymer ?
#
loop_
_entity_poly.entity_id
_entity_poly.type
_entity_poly.pdbx_seq_one_letter_code
_entity_poly.pdbx_strand_id
1 'polypeptide(L)'
;MPHLVQPRLACPHVARSYGRNLLTALALALPLAVVSAHGRAADGPPLTVLSTATVGTWEIFAVRDSGGTEACIARRPLGSATSGQPQAMLFLRTKSSRALRIIANDWALPAGTVIPVTITAGERVRGMSNATLTSPHTLDVDLGDMLTTLQRIGEAPTIEIRLPGRTLTLPLDGMSDMRSALVTCISNQLGAQYAGIVEEPAVAPPDADVVEERTVITARIGAEDYRLETILVRPAGVVGRLPVALFAHGQPRADRMAGFSAAHLLPQARDLAHRGYLAAVVMRRGFGQSDGIPGLPGGARFDTCESIAETVFGASADELAAALAVVAARPDADASRTIVIGNSAGGPAALALAARGYPGVRAVIAVSGGVRCSANDPNQSVLRTADDWLAPLFESLGARAAVPSLWVYAANDSFFSGSMARAIHAAYAGAARAAGGGQTRFVMLPPIGDDGHDMFATWTGRDRWLTALDEFLHRHGLPTWSPAMVEAVMRQGGIAPEYRRDVVGFLSSIVPRVLVVDPATGKPYRGSVPFGLPAARFLAARSCQSGGGTDCVTVMENFRPLPATTEARGGRLPTP
;
A
#
# COMPACT_ATOMS: atom_id res chain seq x y z
N MET A 1 -31.71 -41.77 -45.64
CA MET A 1 -31.88 -42.67 -44.47
C MET A 1 -30.56 -43.41 -44.24
N PRO A 2 -30.12 -43.70 -43.00
CA PRO A 2 -30.47 -43.03 -41.74
C PRO A 2 -29.32 -42.91 -40.69
N HIS A 3 -29.68 -42.22 -39.60
CA HIS A 3 -29.23 -42.30 -38.19
C HIS A 3 -27.89 -41.75 -37.67
N LEU A 4 -28.05 -40.67 -36.88
CA LEU A 4 -27.22 -40.18 -35.78
C LEU A 4 -26.92 -41.26 -34.73
N VAL A 5 -25.68 -41.25 -34.21
CA VAL A 5 -25.32 -41.76 -32.87
C VAL A 5 -24.32 -40.79 -32.23
N GLN A 6 -24.71 -40.20 -31.09
CA GLN A 6 -23.80 -39.50 -30.17
C GLN A 6 -23.17 -40.51 -29.20
N PRO A 7 -21.91 -40.31 -28.74
CA PRO A 7 -21.44 -40.88 -27.49
C PRO A 7 -21.49 -39.86 -26.35
N ARG A 8 -22.06 -40.30 -25.23
CA ARG A 8 -22.07 -39.64 -23.92
C ARG A 8 -20.67 -39.65 -23.31
N LEU A 9 -20.22 -38.52 -22.76
CA LEU A 9 -19.17 -38.46 -21.75
C LEU A 9 -19.76 -37.84 -20.49
N ALA A 10 -19.95 -38.67 -19.48
CA ALA A 10 -20.36 -38.28 -18.14
C ALA A 10 -19.20 -37.57 -17.44
N CYS A 11 -19.43 -36.34 -16.98
CA CYS A 11 -18.55 -35.68 -16.00
C CYS A 11 -19.07 -35.97 -14.58
N PRO A 12 -18.21 -36.34 -13.63
CA PRO A 12 -18.61 -36.55 -12.25
C PRO A 12 -18.95 -35.20 -11.58
N HIS A 13 -20.12 -35.16 -10.95
CA HIS A 13 -20.55 -34.08 -10.08
C HIS A 13 -19.60 -33.94 -8.88
N VAL A 14 -18.77 -32.90 -8.90
CA VAL A 14 -18.25 -32.30 -7.66
C VAL A 14 -19.20 -31.17 -7.29
N ALA A 15 -20.20 -31.49 -6.48
CA ALA A 15 -21.02 -30.49 -5.81
C ALA A 15 -20.14 -29.71 -4.83
N ARG A 16 -19.54 -28.60 -5.29
CA ARG A 16 -19.06 -27.57 -4.38
C ARG A 16 -20.28 -26.93 -3.75
N SER A 17 -20.42 -27.14 -2.45
CA SER A 17 -21.25 -26.34 -1.54
C SER A 17 -21.02 -24.85 -1.84
N TYR A 18 -21.97 -24.21 -2.52
CA TYR A 18 -22.04 -22.76 -2.61
C TYR A 18 -22.53 -22.26 -1.25
N GLY A 19 -21.61 -21.74 -0.43
CA GLY A 19 -22.00 -20.90 0.69
C GLY A 19 -22.87 -19.76 0.16
N ARG A 20 -24.09 -19.63 0.69
CA ARG A 20 -25.01 -18.52 0.37
C ARG A 20 -24.31 -17.20 0.70
N ASN A 21 -23.98 -16.44 -0.34
CA ASN A 21 -23.29 -15.15 -0.24
C ASN A 21 -24.19 -14.08 0.37
N LEU A 22 -23.61 -13.22 1.21
CA LEU A 22 -24.19 -12.01 1.83
C LEU A 22 -24.99 -11.11 0.86
N LEU A 23 -24.69 -11.22 -0.44
CA LEU A 23 -25.19 -10.38 -1.53
C LEU A 23 -26.72 -10.38 -1.67
N THR A 24 -27.40 -11.47 -1.33
CA THR A 24 -28.86 -11.59 -1.50
C THR A 24 -29.66 -10.98 -0.35
N ALA A 25 -29.09 -10.86 0.86
CA ALA A 25 -29.82 -10.45 2.07
C ALA A 25 -30.06 -8.93 2.20
N LEU A 26 -29.30 -8.12 1.47
CA LEU A 26 -29.27 -6.65 1.60
C LEU A 26 -30.42 -5.91 0.88
N ALA A 27 -31.35 -6.62 0.24
CA ALA A 27 -32.34 -6.01 -0.64
C ALA A 27 -33.51 -5.30 0.08
N LEU A 28 -33.87 -5.67 1.33
CA LEU A 28 -35.18 -5.27 1.88
C LEU A 28 -35.25 -4.97 3.40
N ALA A 29 -34.13 -4.96 4.14
CA ALA A 29 -34.16 -4.97 5.63
C ALA A 29 -33.57 -3.72 6.33
N LEU A 30 -33.45 -2.58 5.66
CA LEU A 30 -33.09 -1.30 6.29
C LEU A 30 -34.34 -0.40 6.32
N PRO A 31 -35.06 -0.31 7.45
CA PRO A 31 -36.37 0.33 7.48
C PRO A 31 -36.26 1.85 7.31
N LEU A 32 -37.10 2.40 6.42
CA LEU A 32 -37.73 3.70 6.69
C LEU A 32 -38.38 3.58 8.08
N ALA A 33 -37.99 4.45 9.01
CA ALA A 33 -38.43 4.34 10.40
C ALA A 33 -39.96 4.28 10.53
N VAL A 34 -40.43 3.29 11.29
CA VAL A 34 -41.70 3.21 12.05
C VAL A 34 -42.95 3.76 11.33
N VAL A 35 -43.78 2.85 10.79
CA VAL A 35 -45.25 2.73 11.01
C VAL A 35 -45.85 1.68 10.04
N SER A 36 -46.72 0.84 10.59
CA SER A 36 -47.75 -0.04 9.96
C SER A 36 -47.33 -1.29 9.15
N ALA A 37 -47.46 -2.44 9.84
CA ALA A 37 -48.31 -3.59 9.54
C ALA A 37 -48.62 -3.99 8.07
N HIS A 38 -48.33 -5.27 7.79
CA HIS A 38 -48.74 -6.12 6.64
C HIS A 38 -47.87 -6.04 5.38
N GLY A 39 -47.04 -7.07 5.15
CA GLY A 39 -46.46 -7.33 3.84
C GLY A 39 -45.31 -8.32 3.83
N ARG A 40 -45.63 -9.59 3.54
CA ARG A 40 -44.81 -10.75 3.17
C ARG A 40 -43.27 -10.68 3.27
N ALA A 41 -42.74 -11.67 3.99
CA ALA A 41 -41.33 -11.97 4.21
C ALA A 41 -40.47 -11.96 2.93
N ALA A 42 -39.34 -11.25 2.99
CA ALA A 42 -38.29 -11.29 1.99
C ALA A 42 -37.23 -12.34 2.39
N ASP A 43 -36.93 -13.26 1.48
CA ASP A 43 -35.99 -14.35 1.68
C ASP A 43 -34.53 -13.86 1.79
N GLY A 44 -34.08 -13.66 3.03
CA GLY A 44 -32.68 -13.47 3.40
C GLY A 44 -32.52 -13.57 4.91
N PRO A 45 -31.36 -14.03 5.43
CA PRO A 45 -31.13 -14.00 6.88
C PRO A 45 -31.27 -12.57 7.41
N PRO A 46 -31.88 -12.38 8.60
CA PRO A 46 -32.07 -11.05 9.17
C PRO A 46 -30.72 -10.37 9.42
N LEU A 47 -30.57 -9.13 8.93
CA LEU A 47 -29.42 -8.28 9.19
C LEU A 47 -29.64 -7.52 10.50
N THR A 48 -28.64 -7.56 11.38
CA THR A 48 -28.60 -6.76 12.61
C THR A 48 -27.85 -5.47 12.34
N VAL A 49 -28.49 -4.31 12.55
CA VAL A 49 -27.81 -3.02 12.46
C VAL A 49 -27.01 -2.79 13.75
N LEU A 50 -25.70 -2.61 13.60
CA LEU A 50 -24.76 -2.38 14.70
C LEU A 50 -24.67 -0.88 15.07
N SER A 51 -24.64 -0.02 14.05
CA SER A 51 -24.61 1.44 14.23
C SER A 51 -25.09 2.15 12.97
N THR A 52 -25.57 3.38 13.14
CA THR A 52 -25.98 4.26 12.04
C THR A 52 -25.33 5.65 12.17
N ALA A 53 -25.11 6.31 11.04
CA ALA A 53 -24.71 7.71 10.97
C ALA A 53 -25.32 8.37 9.72
N THR A 54 -25.45 9.68 9.73
CA THR A 54 -25.95 10.46 8.58
C THR A 54 -24.94 11.55 8.25
N VAL A 55 -24.62 11.69 6.97
CA VAL A 55 -23.67 12.68 6.47
C VAL A 55 -24.21 13.28 5.18
N GLY A 56 -24.72 14.52 5.29
CA GLY A 56 -25.43 15.17 4.19
C GLY A 56 -26.64 14.34 3.75
N THR A 57 -26.71 13.99 2.46
CA THR A 57 -27.77 13.18 1.84
C THR A 57 -27.52 11.66 1.96
N TRP A 58 -26.46 11.25 2.65
CA TRP A 58 -26.04 9.86 2.79
C TRP A 58 -26.30 9.30 4.17
N GLU A 59 -26.72 8.04 4.21
CA GLU A 59 -26.91 7.24 5.41
C GLU A 59 -25.84 6.15 5.46
N ILE A 60 -25.14 6.02 6.58
CA ILE A 60 -24.09 5.03 6.79
C ILE A 60 -24.59 3.99 7.80
N PHE A 61 -24.46 2.72 7.44
CA PHE A 61 -24.86 1.60 8.29
C PHE A 61 -23.69 0.65 8.49
N ALA A 62 -23.45 0.28 9.75
CA ALA A 62 -22.72 -0.92 10.10
C ALA A 62 -23.75 -2.03 10.34
N VAL A 63 -23.59 -3.17 9.67
CA VAL A 63 -24.52 -4.30 9.81
C VAL A 63 -23.77 -5.60 10.00
N ARG A 64 -24.42 -6.57 10.64
CA ARG A 64 -23.95 -7.94 10.82
C ARG A 64 -25.04 -8.91 10.39
N ASP A 65 -24.69 -9.94 9.62
CA ASP A 65 -25.64 -10.99 9.27
C ASP A 65 -25.73 -12.07 10.36
N SER A 66 -26.67 -13.01 10.19
CA SER A 66 -26.83 -14.15 11.12
C SER A 66 -25.61 -15.09 11.15
N GLY A 67 -24.71 -15.01 10.16
CA GLY A 67 -23.45 -15.74 10.08
C GLY A 67 -22.28 -15.02 10.76
N GLY A 68 -22.51 -13.85 11.37
CA GLY A 68 -21.48 -13.06 12.06
C GLY A 68 -20.62 -12.21 11.12
N THR A 69 -20.93 -12.14 9.83
CA THR A 69 -20.19 -11.32 8.87
C THR A 69 -20.64 -9.87 8.96
N GLU A 70 -19.67 -8.99 9.20
CA GLU A 70 -19.90 -7.55 9.29
C GLU A 70 -19.79 -6.89 7.90
N ALA A 71 -20.55 -5.82 7.68
CA ALA A 71 -20.52 -5.00 6.46
C ALA A 71 -20.73 -3.51 6.79
N CYS A 72 -20.22 -2.65 5.90
CA CYS A 72 -20.46 -1.21 5.92
C CYS A 72 -21.12 -0.75 4.63
N ILE A 73 -22.17 0.04 4.77
CA ILE A 73 -23.05 0.46 3.68
C ILE A 73 -23.16 1.98 3.72
N ALA A 74 -22.90 2.64 2.59
CA ALA A 74 -23.35 4.01 2.38
C ALA A 74 -24.54 4.00 1.42
N ARG A 75 -25.70 4.41 1.91
CA ARG A 75 -26.96 4.47 1.15
C ARG A 75 -27.31 5.93 0.87
N ARG A 76 -27.76 6.18 -0.35
CA ARG A 76 -28.41 7.42 -0.73
C ARG A 76 -29.82 7.14 -1.23
N PRO A 77 -30.85 7.64 -0.53
CA PRO A 77 -32.20 7.73 -1.07
C PRO A 77 -32.21 8.68 -2.28
N LEU A 78 -32.76 8.24 -3.40
CA LEU A 78 -32.81 9.03 -4.65
C LEU A 78 -34.20 9.59 -4.94
N GLY A 79 -35.22 9.16 -4.18
CA GLY A 79 -36.59 9.69 -4.27
C GLY A 79 -37.16 9.60 -5.68
N SER A 80 -37.74 8.46 -6.05
CA SER A 80 -38.40 8.33 -7.35
C SER A 80 -39.90 8.14 -7.18
N ALA A 81 -40.67 9.10 -7.70
CA ALA A 81 -42.11 9.04 -7.89
C ALA A 81 -42.50 8.54 -9.30
N THR A 82 -41.54 8.04 -10.10
CA THR A 82 -41.73 7.70 -11.52
C THR A 82 -41.30 6.26 -11.80
N SER A 83 -42.13 5.52 -12.55
CA SER A 83 -41.83 4.14 -12.90
C SER A 83 -40.55 4.03 -13.76
N GLY A 84 -39.63 3.15 -13.38
CA GLY A 84 -38.40 2.81 -14.09
C GLY A 84 -37.15 3.46 -13.51
N GLN A 85 -37.28 4.38 -12.56
CA GLN A 85 -36.16 5.13 -11.98
C GLN A 85 -35.66 4.53 -10.65
N PRO A 86 -34.34 4.53 -10.40
CA PRO A 86 -33.75 4.11 -9.14
C PRO A 86 -34.32 4.84 -7.92
N GLN A 87 -34.69 4.11 -6.87
CA GLN A 87 -35.16 4.69 -5.61
C GLN A 87 -34.04 4.86 -4.59
N ALA A 88 -32.98 4.06 -4.71
CA ALA A 88 -31.78 4.19 -3.88
C ALA A 88 -30.54 3.69 -4.63
N MET A 89 -29.40 4.24 -4.25
CA MET A 89 -28.10 3.66 -4.56
C MET A 89 -27.30 3.40 -3.29
N LEU A 90 -26.53 2.33 -3.31
CA LEU A 90 -25.76 1.86 -2.17
C LEU A 90 -24.33 1.54 -2.60
N PHE A 91 -23.36 2.05 -1.85
CA PHE A 91 -21.99 1.55 -1.88
C PHE A 91 -21.81 0.52 -0.77
N LEU A 92 -21.50 -0.71 -1.15
CA LEU A 92 -21.37 -1.83 -0.22
C LEU A 92 -19.90 -2.27 -0.10
N ARG A 93 -19.41 -2.33 1.15
CA ARG A 93 -18.15 -2.99 1.48
C ARG A 93 -18.37 -4.13 2.46
N THR A 94 -17.96 -5.33 2.06
CA THR A 94 -17.83 -6.50 2.95
C THR A 94 -16.39 -7.03 2.87
N LYS A 95 -16.07 -8.12 3.60
CA LYS A 95 -14.78 -8.84 3.45
C LYS A 95 -14.56 -9.39 2.03
N SER A 96 -15.63 -9.74 1.31
CA SER A 96 -15.58 -10.47 0.03
C SER A 96 -16.22 -9.75 -1.16
N SER A 97 -16.89 -8.61 -0.94
CA SER A 97 -17.64 -7.91 -1.98
C SER A 97 -17.49 -6.40 -1.90
N ARG A 98 -17.49 -5.78 -3.10
CA ARG A 98 -17.25 -4.36 -3.36
C ARG A 98 -18.13 -3.97 -4.55
N ALA A 99 -19.23 -3.28 -4.34
CA ALA A 99 -20.18 -3.01 -5.43
C ALA A 99 -20.93 -1.69 -5.24
N LEU A 100 -21.31 -1.10 -6.37
CA LEU A 100 -22.38 -0.12 -6.43
C LEU A 100 -23.68 -0.86 -6.74
N ARG A 101 -24.60 -0.84 -5.78
CA ARG A 101 -25.91 -1.45 -5.89
C ARG A 101 -26.95 -0.39 -6.20
N ILE A 102 -27.81 -0.69 -7.17
CA ILE A 102 -28.93 0.16 -7.57
C ILE A 102 -30.22 -0.60 -7.29
N ILE A 103 -31.15 0.05 -6.59
CA ILE A 103 -32.45 -0.51 -6.24
C ILE A 103 -33.55 0.23 -6.99
N ALA A 104 -34.39 -0.52 -7.70
CA ALA A 104 -35.57 -0.03 -8.39
C ALA A 104 -36.69 -1.09 -8.31
N ASN A 105 -37.67 -0.85 -7.43
CA ASN A 105 -38.72 -1.79 -7.04
C ASN A 105 -39.70 -2.15 -8.16
N ASP A 106 -39.65 -1.47 -9.30
CA ASP A 106 -40.54 -1.73 -10.44
C ASP A 106 -39.80 -2.26 -11.67
N TRP A 107 -38.50 -2.52 -11.54
CA TRP A 107 -37.76 -3.30 -12.54
C TRP A 107 -38.21 -4.77 -12.46
N ALA A 108 -38.29 -5.44 -13.61
CA ALA A 108 -38.60 -6.87 -13.71
C ALA A 108 -37.48 -7.57 -14.50
N LEU A 109 -36.29 -7.61 -13.91
CA LEU A 109 -35.08 -8.08 -14.58
C LEU A 109 -34.80 -9.58 -14.30
N PRO A 110 -34.35 -10.38 -15.28
CA PRO A 110 -34.01 -11.79 -15.04
C PRO A 110 -32.77 -11.95 -14.14
N ALA A 111 -32.94 -12.53 -12.96
CA ALA A 111 -31.84 -12.75 -12.01
C ALA A 111 -30.75 -13.69 -12.57
N GLY A 112 -29.50 -13.50 -12.14
CA GLY A 112 -28.34 -14.29 -12.55
C GLY A 112 -27.70 -13.88 -13.88
N THR A 113 -28.25 -12.86 -14.54
CA THR A 113 -27.71 -12.35 -15.81
C THR A 113 -26.58 -11.34 -15.56
N VAL A 114 -25.46 -11.51 -16.26
CA VAL A 114 -24.36 -10.56 -16.30
C VAL A 114 -24.50 -9.68 -17.54
N ILE A 115 -24.51 -8.36 -17.35
CA ILE A 115 -24.71 -7.37 -18.40
C ILE A 115 -23.45 -6.50 -18.51
N PRO A 116 -22.83 -6.35 -19.69
CA PRO A 116 -21.75 -5.40 -19.87
C PRO A 116 -22.29 -3.97 -19.74
N VAL A 117 -21.59 -3.14 -19.00
CA VAL A 117 -21.95 -1.73 -18.78
C VAL A 117 -20.77 -0.82 -19.09
N THR A 118 -21.07 0.40 -19.51
CA THR A 118 -20.06 1.47 -19.54
C THR A 118 -20.34 2.42 -18.39
N ILE A 119 -19.31 2.75 -17.64
CA ILE A 119 -19.38 3.69 -16.51
C ILE A 119 -18.65 4.96 -16.92
N THR A 120 -19.32 6.09 -16.75
CA THR A 120 -18.74 7.43 -16.96
C THR A 120 -19.03 8.33 -15.77
N ALA A 121 -18.02 9.01 -15.24
CA ALA A 121 -18.19 10.04 -14.21
C ALA A 121 -17.09 11.10 -14.34
N GLY A 122 -17.49 12.34 -14.62
CA GLY A 122 -16.56 13.42 -14.94
C GLY A 122 -15.62 13.07 -16.10
N GLU A 123 -14.48 13.76 -16.18
CA GLU A 123 -13.48 13.52 -17.23
C GLU A 123 -12.51 12.36 -16.89
N ARG A 124 -12.44 11.96 -15.62
CA ARG A 124 -11.42 11.03 -15.09
C ARG A 124 -11.86 9.58 -14.99
N VAL A 125 -13.14 9.27 -15.22
CA VAL A 125 -13.67 7.90 -15.14
C VAL A 125 -14.44 7.57 -16.40
N ARG A 126 -13.84 6.69 -17.23
CA ARG A 126 -14.47 6.05 -18.38
C ARG A 126 -13.94 4.63 -18.50
N GLY A 127 -14.83 3.64 -18.50
CA GLY A 127 -14.41 2.23 -18.61
C GLY A 127 -15.59 1.28 -18.81
N MET A 128 -15.28 0.11 -19.35
CA MET A 128 -16.22 -1.01 -19.40
C MET A 128 -16.16 -1.79 -18.08
N SER A 129 -17.32 -2.21 -17.58
CA SER A 129 -17.45 -3.10 -16.43
C SER A 129 -18.59 -4.09 -16.67
N ASN A 130 -18.87 -4.94 -15.69
CA ASN A 130 -20.00 -5.85 -15.69
C ASN A 130 -20.96 -5.50 -14.55
N ALA A 131 -22.25 -5.65 -14.81
CA ALA A 131 -23.28 -5.56 -13.81
C ALA A 131 -23.99 -6.91 -13.69
N THR A 132 -24.23 -7.36 -12.46
CA THR A 132 -24.96 -8.60 -12.16
C THR A 132 -26.36 -8.27 -11.67
N LEU A 133 -27.35 -8.91 -12.26
CA LEU A 133 -28.73 -8.85 -11.79
C LEU A 133 -28.92 -9.84 -10.64
N THR A 134 -28.95 -9.33 -9.40
CA THR A 134 -29.06 -10.17 -8.20
C THR A 134 -30.49 -10.42 -7.75
N SER A 135 -31.43 -9.57 -8.18
CA SER A 135 -32.87 -9.79 -8.07
C SER A 135 -33.61 -9.05 -9.20
N PRO A 136 -34.93 -9.25 -9.40
CA PRO A 136 -35.71 -8.47 -10.35
C PRO A 136 -35.60 -6.95 -10.19
N HIS A 137 -35.29 -6.49 -8.96
CA HIS A 137 -35.28 -5.08 -8.56
C HIS A 137 -33.88 -4.56 -8.22
N THR A 138 -32.83 -5.37 -8.42
CA THR A 138 -31.48 -5.06 -7.93
C THR A 138 -30.43 -5.31 -9.00
N LEU A 139 -29.64 -4.28 -9.26
CA LEU A 139 -28.50 -4.32 -10.17
C LEU A 139 -27.23 -3.99 -9.39
N ASP A 140 -26.26 -4.91 -9.42
CA ASP A 140 -24.94 -4.74 -8.80
C ASP A 140 -23.90 -4.47 -9.87
N VAL A 141 -23.36 -3.26 -9.89
CA VAL A 141 -22.28 -2.87 -10.78
C VAL A 141 -20.95 -3.13 -10.09
N ASP A 142 -20.09 -3.91 -10.72
CA ASP A 142 -18.72 -4.11 -10.26
C ASP A 142 -17.93 -2.82 -10.48
N LEU A 143 -17.52 -2.18 -9.38
CA LEU A 143 -16.66 -1.01 -9.42
C LEU A 143 -15.17 -1.37 -9.25
N GLY A 144 -14.86 -2.67 -9.23
CA GLY A 144 -13.58 -3.23 -8.89
C GLY A 144 -13.18 -2.77 -7.49
N ASP A 145 -12.19 -1.89 -7.46
CA ASP A 145 -11.78 -1.29 -6.23
C ASP A 145 -12.69 -0.11 -5.85
N MET A 146 -13.68 -0.39 -5.00
CA MET A 146 -14.75 0.57 -4.73
C MET A 146 -14.24 1.92 -4.20
N LEU A 147 -13.34 1.96 -3.21
CA LEU A 147 -12.84 3.25 -2.71
C LEU A 147 -12.00 4.00 -3.81
N THR A 148 -11.38 3.26 -4.74
CA THR A 148 -10.70 3.55 -6.06
C THR A 148 -11.52 4.50 -6.85
N THR A 149 -12.62 3.88 -7.20
CA THR A 149 -13.62 4.39 -8.06
C THR A 149 -14.32 5.54 -7.33
N LEU A 150 -14.64 5.43 -6.04
CA LEU A 150 -15.22 6.53 -5.26
C LEU A 150 -14.33 7.78 -5.24
N GLN A 151 -13.02 7.64 -5.09
CA GLN A 151 -12.08 8.75 -5.16
C GLN A 151 -12.10 9.41 -6.54
N ARG A 152 -11.92 8.61 -7.60
CA ARG A 152 -11.83 9.14 -8.98
C ARG A 152 -13.11 9.83 -9.42
N ILE A 153 -14.24 9.42 -8.84
CA ILE A 153 -15.57 9.95 -9.09
C ILE A 153 -15.87 11.18 -8.20
N GLY A 154 -15.11 11.42 -7.13
CA GLY A 154 -15.45 12.32 -6.01
C GLY A 154 -15.64 13.81 -6.35
N GLU A 155 -15.26 14.26 -7.55
CA GLU A 155 -15.50 15.63 -8.04
C GLU A 155 -16.58 15.70 -9.13
N ALA A 156 -17.07 14.56 -9.62
CA ALA A 156 -18.12 14.52 -10.64
C ALA A 156 -19.48 14.80 -9.99
N PRO A 157 -20.36 15.60 -10.62
CA PRO A 157 -21.70 15.84 -10.09
C PRO A 157 -22.61 14.62 -10.25
N THR A 158 -22.34 13.76 -11.23
CA THR A 158 -23.13 12.57 -11.55
C THR A 158 -22.25 11.41 -12.03
N ILE A 159 -22.75 10.17 -11.84
CA ILE A 159 -22.25 8.97 -12.48
C ILE A 159 -23.29 8.46 -13.47
N GLU A 160 -22.85 8.15 -14.68
CA GLU A 160 -23.65 7.55 -15.72
C GLU A 160 -23.31 6.07 -15.87
N ILE A 161 -24.33 5.22 -15.89
CA ILE A 161 -24.21 3.78 -16.10
C ILE A 161 -25.03 3.43 -17.33
N ARG A 162 -24.33 3.14 -18.42
CA ARG A 162 -24.94 2.79 -19.70
C ARG A 162 -25.12 1.28 -19.78
N LEU A 163 -26.38 0.87 -19.81
CA LEU A 163 -26.85 -0.49 -20.04
C LEU A 163 -27.31 -0.62 -21.49
N PRO A 164 -27.47 -1.85 -22.02
CA PRO A 164 -28.14 -2.06 -23.30
C PRO A 164 -29.55 -1.44 -23.28
N GLY A 165 -29.78 -0.42 -24.10
CA GLY A 165 -31.09 0.23 -24.26
C GLY A 165 -31.47 1.27 -23.20
N ARG A 166 -30.65 1.54 -22.18
CA ARG A 166 -30.93 2.61 -21.19
C ARG A 166 -29.66 3.17 -20.55
N THR A 167 -29.68 4.44 -20.17
CA THR A 167 -28.62 5.07 -19.36
C THR A 167 -29.21 5.53 -18.04
N LEU A 168 -28.55 5.19 -16.94
CA LEU A 168 -28.90 5.65 -15.60
C LEU A 168 -27.96 6.79 -15.23
N THR A 169 -28.49 7.90 -14.74
CA THR A 169 -27.69 9.03 -14.23
C THR A 169 -27.98 9.18 -12.75
N LEU A 170 -26.97 8.96 -11.90
CA LEU A 170 -27.11 9.01 -10.45
C LEU A 170 -26.32 10.20 -9.88
N PRO A 171 -26.88 10.94 -8.92
CA PRO A 171 -26.22 12.11 -8.34
C PRO A 171 -25.09 11.72 -7.38
N LEU A 172 -24.08 12.58 -7.24
CA LEU A 172 -22.86 12.33 -6.46
C LEU A 172 -22.50 13.48 -5.48
N ASP A 173 -23.44 14.35 -5.12
CA ASP A 173 -23.22 15.32 -4.04
C ASP A 173 -22.86 14.63 -2.71
N GLY A 174 -22.02 15.31 -1.91
CA GLY A 174 -21.62 14.86 -0.58
C GLY A 174 -20.67 13.64 -0.56
N MET A 175 -20.10 13.24 -1.71
CA MET A 175 -19.30 12.02 -1.82
C MET A 175 -18.02 12.03 -0.98
N SER A 176 -17.38 13.19 -0.79
CA SER A 176 -16.19 13.31 0.06
C SER A 176 -16.50 12.98 1.52
N ASP A 177 -17.58 13.56 2.05
CA ASP A 177 -17.96 13.38 3.45
C ASP A 177 -18.51 11.96 3.68
N MET A 178 -19.32 11.46 2.74
CA MET A 178 -19.78 10.07 2.74
C MET A 178 -18.62 9.09 2.76
N ARG A 179 -17.63 9.27 1.88
CA ARG A 179 -16.45 8.39 1.79
C ARG A 179 -15.69 8.37 3.11
N SER A 180 -15.49 9.53 3.72
CA SER A 180 -14.83 9.66 5.04
C SER A 180 -15.58 8.87 6.12
N ALA A 181 -16.91 8.97 6.12
CA ALA A 181 -17.77 8.24 7.06
C ALA A 181 -17.79 6.72 6.80
N LEU A 182 -17.79 6.31 5.53
CA LEU A 182 -17.73 4.90 5.12
C LEU A 182 -16.39 4.25 5.50
N VAL A 183 -15.27 4.95 5.30
CA VAL A 183 -13.94 4.51 5.74
C VAL A 183 -13.87 4.35 7.25
N THR A 184 -14.48 5.28 7.98
CA THR A 184 -14.57 5.19 9.45
C THR A 184 -15.39 3.97 9.88
N CYS A 185 -16.53 3.71 9.24
CA CYS A 185 -17.32 2.50 9.49
C CYS A 185 -16.47 1.24 9.26
N ILE A 186 -15.81 1.14 8.10
CA ILE A 186 -15.00 -0.03 7.73
C ILE A 186 -13.89 -0.26 8.76
N SER A 187 -13.20 0.80 9.17
CA SER A 187 -12.11 0.74 10.14
C SER A 187 -12.58 0.25 11.51
N ASN A 188 -13.77 0.69 11.93
CA ASN A 188 -14.34 0.34 13.24
C ASN A 188 -14.96 -1.07 13.26
N GLN A 189 -15.54 -1.52 12.15
CA GLN A 189 -16.42 -2.69 12.12
C GLN A 189 -15.83 -3.88 11.36
N LEU A 190 -15.06 -3.64 10.29
CA LEU A 190 -14.48 -4.73 9.50
C LEU A 190 -13.02 -5.01 9.86
N GLY A 191 -12.44 -4.18 10.73
CA GLY A 191 -11.04 -4.19 11.11
C GLY A 191 -10.17 -3.37 10.15
N ALA A 192 -9.16 -2.69 10.69
CA ALA A 192 -8.22 -1.83 9.96
C ALA A 192 -7.45 -2.55 8.82
N GLN A 193 -7.45 -3.89 8.80
CA GLN A 193 -6.86 -4.74 7.74
C GLN A 193 -7.51 -4.55 6.36
N TYR A 194 -8.77 -4.10 6.27
CA TYR A 194 -9.54 -4.06 5.01
C TYR A 194 -9.79 -2.67 4.42
N ALA A 195 -9.27 -1.61 5.04
CA ALA A 195 -9.25 -0.23 4.49
C ALA A 195 -8.16 -0.02 3.43
N GLY A 196 -7.25 -0.99 3.28
CA GLY A 196 -6.21 -1.00 2.25
C GLY A 196 -6.75 -1.49 0.93
N ILE A 197 -7.60 -0.69 0.30
CA ILE A 197 -7.39 -0.11 -1.03
C ILE A 197 -8.40 1.05 -0.99
N VAL A 198 -7.96 2.31 -0.86
CA VAL A 198 -7.89 3.40 -1.86
C VAL A 198 -7.80 4.75 -1.15
N GLU A 199 -6.68 5.45 -1.39
CA GLU A 199 -6.65 6.77 -2.03
C GLU A 199 -5.19 7.11 -2.35
N GLU A 200 -4.90 7.51 -3.60
CA GLU A 200 -3.87 8.53 -3.78
C GLU A 200 -4.31 9.72 -2.91
N PRO A 201 -3.46 10.33 -2.08
CA PRO A 201 -3.94 11.33 -1.15
C PRO A 201 -4.58 12.49 -1.94
N ALA A 202 -5.80 12.90 -1.56
CA ALA A 202 -6.15 14.31 -1.60
C ALA A 202 -4.92 15.03 -1.04
N VAL A 203 -4.25 15.83 -1.88
CA VAL A 203 -2.91 16.41 -1.62
C VAL A 203 -2.77 16.58 -0.12
N ALA A 204 -2.08 15.63 0.52
CA ALA A 204 -1.72 15.81 1.91
C ALA A 204 -1.01 17.16 1.90
N PRO A 205 -1.42 18.13 2.74
CA PRO A 205 -0.72 19.42 2.78
C PRO A 205 0.77 19.08 2.81
N PRO A 206 1.59 19.71 1.95
CA PRO A 206 2.99 19.34 1.77
C PRO A 206 3.59 19.14 3.15
N ASP A 207 4.16 17.96 3.37
CA ASP A 207 4.78 17.63 4.64
C ASP A 207 5.87 18.68 4.87
N ALA A 208 5.57 19.67 5.71
CA ALA A 208 6.36 20.90 5.81
C ALA A 208 7.79 20.63 6.31
N ASP A 209 8.03 19.42 6.83
CA ASP A 209 9.32 18.97 7.32
C ASP A 209 10.19 18.36 6.19
N VAL A 210 9.66 18.17 4.97
CA VAL A 210 10.42 17.69 3.80
C VAL A 210 10.19 18.53 2.55
N VAL A 211 11.19 18.57 1.67
CA VAL A 211 11.12 19.14 0.33
C VAL A 211 11.11 18.02 -0.69
N GLU A 212 10.11 18.03 -1.56
CA GLU A 212 9.94 17.08 -2.66
C GLU A 212 10.25 17.76 -3.99
N GLU A 213 11.24 17.24 -4.71
CA GLU A 213 11.65 17.70 -6.03
C GLU A 213 11.32 16.60 -7.04
N ARG A 214 10.30 16.85 -7.88
CA ARG A 214 9.96 16.00 -9.03
C ARG A 214 10.77 16.47 -10.22
N THR A 215 11.59 15.59 -10.79
CA THR A 215 12.53 15.94 -11.84
C THR A 215 12.79 14.77 -12.79
N VAL A 216 13.58 15.01 -13.82
CA VAL A 216 14.05 14.00 -14.74
C VAL A 216 15.56 14.16 -14.85
N ILE A 217 16.31 13.16 -14.40
CA ILE A 217 17.77 13.18 -14.50
C ILE A 217 18.21 12.63 -15.84
N THR A 218 19.33 13.12 -16.37
CA THR A 218 19.98 12.51 -17.54
C THR A 218 21.15 11.67 -17.05
N ALA A 219 21.08 10.35 -17.26
CA ALA A 219 22.10 9.40 -16.84
C ALA A 219 22.74 8.72 -18.05
N ARG A 220 24.08 8.70 -18.07
CA ARG A 220 24.86 7.98 -19.09
C ARG A 220 24.91 6.49 -18.74
N ILE A 221 24.25 5.65 -19.52
CA ILE A 221 24.24 4.19 -19.34
C ILE A 221 24.88 3.56 -20.58
N GLY A 222 26.06 2.95 -20.39
CA GLY A 222 26.89 2.54 -21.52
C GLY A 222 27.31 3.76 -22.34
N ALA A 223 27.02 3.74 -23.65
CA ALA A 223 27.38 4.82 -24.57
C ALA A 223 26.27 5.89 -24.74
N GLU A 224 25.10 5.70 -24.14
CA GLU A 224 23.90 6.50 -24.42
C GLU A 224 23.40 7.26 -23.18
N ASP A 225 22.81 8.43 -23.42
CA ASP A 225 22.12 9.21 -22.39
C ASP A 225 20.63 8.83 -22.35
N TYR A 226 20.13 8.58 -21.14
CA TYR A 226 18.73 8.30 -20.90
C TYR A 226 18.15 9.30 -19.90
N ARG A 227 16.94 9.79 -20.18
CA ARG A 227 16.17 10.56 -19.22
C ARG A 227 15.42 9.62 -18.27
N LEU A 228 15.64 9.76 -16.98
CA LEU A 228 15.07 8.89 -15.95
C LEU A 228 14.16 9.69 -15.03
N GLU A 229 12.90 9.27 -14.93
CA GLU A 229 11.92 9.87 -14.01
C GLU A 229 12.43 9.77 -12.57
N THR A 230 12.49 10.90 -11.86
CA THR A 230 13.11 10.97 -10.55
C THR A 230 12.28 11.78 -9.57
N ILE A 231 12.17 11.30 -8.33
CA ILE A 231 11.74 12.10 -7.19
C ILE A 231 12.86 12.12 -6.16
N LEU A 232 13.28 13.33 -5.79
CA LEU A 232 14.20 13.57 -4.69
C LEU A 232 13.42 14.11 -3.50
N VAL A 233 13.64 13.53 -2.31
CA VAL A 233 13.03 13.98 -1.07
C VAL A 233 14.13 14.22 -0.05
N ARG A 234 14.11 15.38 0.59
CA ARG A 234 15.10 15.75 1.61
C ARG A 234 14.42 16.49 2.75
N PRO A 235 15.00 16.49 3.97
CA PRO A 235 14.48 17.32 5.05
C PRO A 235 14.46 18.81 4.68
N ALA A 236 13.41 19.50 5.10
CA ALA A 236 13.27 20.94 4.93
C ALA A 236 14.20 21.69 5.91
N GLY A 237 14.67 22.88 5.49
CA GLY A 237 15.46 23.76 6.35
C GLY A 237 16.87 23.28 6.71
N VAL A 238 17.30 22.09 6.28
CA VAL A 238 18.66 21.60 6.52
C VAL A 238 19.64 22.23 5.53
N VAL A 239 20.74 22.77 6.07
CA VAL A 239 21.87 23.31 5.31
C VAL A 239 23.03 22.32 5.37
N GLY A 240 23.61 21.99 4.23
CA GLY A 240 24.75 21.07 4.11
C GLY A 240 24.44 19.84 3.26
N ARG A 241 25.44 18.95 3.15
CA ARG A 241 25.34 17.73 2.36
C ARG A 241 24.70 16.60 3.16
N LEU A 242 23.74 15.92 2.55
CA LEU A 242 22.96 14.85 3.16
C LEU A 242 23.42 13.48 2.65
N PRO A 243 23.54 12.47 3.52
CA PRO A 243 23.69 11.08 3.13
C PRO A 243 22.62 10.67 2.11
N VAL A 244 22.98 9.84 1.13
CA VAL A 244 22.07 9.46 0.05
C VAL A 244 21.37 8.14 0.37
N ALA A 245 20.06 8.09 0.15
CA ALA A 245 19.30 6.84 0.11
C ALA A 245 18.75 6.62 -1.30
N LEU A 246 19.36 5.72 -2.08
CA LEU A 246 18.92 5.42 -3.44
C LEU A 246 17.93 4.25 -3.43
N PHE A 247 16.75 4.45 -4.02
CA PHE A 247 15.75 3.39 -4.16
C PHE A 247 15.92 2.63 -5.48
N ALA A 248 16.03 1.31 -5.36
CA ALA A 248 15.97 0.37 -6.48
C ALA A 248 14.59 -0.30 -6.49
N HIS A 249 13.73 0.11 -7.41
CA HIS A 249 12.35 -0.36 -7.47
C HIS A 249 12.23 -1.81 -7.96
N GLY A 250 11.09 -2.45 -7.67
CA GLY A 250 10.73 -3.77 -8.17
C GLY A 250 10.32 -3.75 -9.65
N GLN A 251 9.76 -4.86 -10.14
CA GLN A 251 9.27 -4.96 -11.51
C GLN A 251 7.82 -5.44 -11.52
N PRO A 252 6.84 -4.58 -11.85
CA PRO A 252 5.48 -5.04 -12.13
C PRO A 252 5.43 -5.82 -13.45
N ARG A 253 4.24 -6.34 -13.77
CA ARG A 253 3.97 -6.96 -15.07
C ARG A 253 4.21 -5.96 -16.22
N ALA A 254 4.56 -6.48 -17.39
CA ALA A 254 4.97 -5.69 -18.55
C ALA A 254 3.94 -4.60 -18.96
N ASP A 255 2.66 -4.93 -18.90
CA ASP A 255 1.53 -4.05 -19.20
C ASP A 255 1.34 -2.91 -18.19
N ARG A 256 2.06 -2.94 -17.06
CA ARG A 256 1.96 -1.98 -15.96
C ARG A 256 3.21 -1.13 -15.79
N MET A 257 4.27 -1.37 -16.56
CA MET A 257 5.58 -0.70 -16.38
C MET A 257 5.50 0.81 -16.65
N ALA A 258 4.82 1.23 -17.72
CA ALA A 258 4.62 2.64 -18.06
C ALA A 258 3.80 3.41 -16.99
N GLY A 259 2.91 2.70 -16.27
CA GLY A 259 2.13 3.28 -15.17
C GLY A 259 2.87 3.29 -13.83
N PHE A 260 4.00 2.59 -13.72
CA PHE A 260 4.76 2.50 -12.48
C PHE A 260 5.77 3.64 -12.40
N SER A 261 5.34 4.74 -11.78
CA SER A 261 6.08 6.00 -11.64
C SER A 261 6.84 6.11 -10.32
N ALA A 262 7.74 7.09 -10.21
CA ALA A 262 8.49 7.38 -8.97
C ALA A 262 7.56 7.73 -7.79
N ALA A 263 6.35 8.24 -8.07
CA ALA A 263 5.35 8.55 -7.06
C ALA A 263 4.93 7.34 -6.23
N HIS A 264 5.02 6.13 -6.77
CA HIS A 264 4.72 4.89 -6.04
C HIS A 264 5.66 4.63 -4.85
N LEU A 265 6.84 5.25 -4.85
CA LEU A 265 7.86 5.09 -3.82
C LEU A 265 8.09 6.36 -2.98
N LEU A 266 7.30 7.41 -3.25
CA LEU A 266 7.35 8.66 -2.51
C LEU A 266 7.13 8.47 -1.00
N PRO A 267 6.20 7.61 -0.52
CA PRO A 267 6.03 7.38 0.90
C PRO A 267 7.31 6.89 1.60
N GLN A 268 8.06 5.98 0.98
CA GLN A 268 9.32 5.44 1.48
C GLN A 268 10.43 6.49 1.40
N ALA A 269 10.46 7.28 0.33
CA ALA A 269 11.39 8.40 0.23
C ALA A 269 11.19 9.42 1.36
N ARG A 270 9.94 9.73 1.73
CA ARG A 270 9.61 10.53 2.92
C ARG A 270 10.12 9.88 4.20
N ASP A 271 9.93 8.57 4.40
CA ASP A 271 10.43 7.86 5.58
C ASP A 271 11.95 8.02 5.78
N LEU A 272 12.72 8.02 4.69
CA LEU A 272 14.17 8.19 4.71
C LEU A 272 14.58 9.67 4.82
N ALA A 273 13.86 10.59 4.19
CA ALA A 273 14.11 12.02 4.34
C ALA A 273 13.95 12.48 5.79
N HIS A 274 12.92 11.98 6.48
CA HIS A 274 12.71 12.19 7.92
C HIS A 274 13.86 11.64 8.79
N ARG A 275 14.60 10.63 8.31
CA ARG A 275 15.79 10.06 8.95
C ARG A 275 17.09 10.81 8.60
N GLY A 276 16.99 11.93 7.86
CA GLY A 276 18.14 12.78 7.53
C GLY A 276 18.83 12.46 6.20
N TYR A 277 18.17 11.72 5.30
CA TYR A 277 18.72 11.39 3.99
C TYR A 277 18.24 12.34 2.89
N LEU A 278 19.07 12.52 1.86
CA LEU A 278 18.60 12.83 0.51
C LEU A 278 18.14 11.51 -0.11
N ALA A 279 16.83 11.27 -0.06
CA ALA A 279 16.20 10.10 -0.64
C ALA A 279 15.97 10.30 -2.14
N ALA A 280 16.49 9.40 -2.96
CA ALA A 280 16.37 9.45 -4.42
C ALA A 280 15.62 8.23 -4.93
N VAL A 281 14.43 8.46 -5.48
CA VAL A 281 13.68 7.47 -6.25
C VAL A 281 13.97 7.73 -7.71
N VAL A 282 14.73 6.84 -8.34
CA VAL A 282 15.01 6.91 -9.78
C VAL A 282 14.34 5.73 -10.45
N MET A 283 13.49 5.99 -11.43
CA MET A 283 12.89 4.96 -12.25
C MET A 283 13.90 4.51 -13.31
N ARG A 284 14.12 3.20 -13.38
CA ARG A 284 14.96 2.55 -14.39
C ARG A 284 14.35 2.72 -15.79
N ARG A 285 15.12 2.39 -16.82
CA ARG A 285 14.68 2.53 -18.22
C ARG A 285 13.37 1.78 -18.49
N GLY A 286 12.46 2.42 -19.20
CA GLY A 286 11.15 1.85 -19.57
C GLY A 286 10.14 1.69 -18.43
N PHE A 287 10.38 2.31 -17.27
CA PHE A 287 9.40 2.47 -16.20
C PHE A 287 8.95 3.92 -16.10
N GLY A 288 7.67 4.12 -15.79
CA GLY A 288 7.11 5.46 -15.62
C GLY A 288 7.34 6.33 -16.85
N GLN A 289 7.88 7.52 -16.64
CA GLN A 289 8.24 8.48 -17.69
C GLN A 289 9.72 8.40 -18.11
N SER A 290 10.42 7.30 -17.78
CA SER A 290 11.82 7.12 -18.17
C SER A 290 11.97 6.60 -19.58
N ASP A 291 13.00 7.07 -20.28
CA ASP A 291 13.36 6.63 -21.62
C ASP A 291 13.75 5.14 -21.66
N GLY A 292 13.81 4.59 -22.87
CA GLY A 292 14.36 3.26 -23.13
C GLY A 292 13.39 2.11 -22.84
N ILE A 293 13.91 0.88 -22.95
CA ILE A 293 13.19 -0.36 -22.71
C ILE A 293 13.77 -1.00 -21.44
N PRO A 294 12.96 -1.63 -20.58
CA PRO A 294 13.46 -2.31 -19.40
C PRO A 294 14.43 -3.44 -19.78
N GLY A 295 15.58 -3.49 -19.11
CA GLY A 295 16.61 -4.51 -19.38
C GLY A 295 17.66 -4.08 -20.40
N LEU A 296 18.35 -5.05 -21.01
CA LEU A 296 19.53 -4.84 -21.85
C LEU A 296 19.34 -3.79 -22.96
N PRO A 297 20.43 -3.11 -23.40
CA PRO A 297 20.40 -2.26 -24.60
C PRO A 297 19.75 -2.98 -25.78
N GLY A 298 18.80 -2.32 -26.46
CA GLY A 298 18.15 -2.87 -27.67
C GLY A 298 16.91 -3.75 -27.44
N GLY A 299 16.43 -3.94 -26.21
CA GLY A 299 15.14 -4.60 -25.95
C GLY A 299 15.12 -6.12 -26.17
N ALA A 300 16.28 -6.78 -26.07
CA ALA A 300 16.39 -8.23 -26.20
C ALA A 300 15.49 -8.97 -25.19
N ARG A 301 14.75 -9.97 -25.67
CA ARG A 301 14.02 -10.93 -24.82
C ARG A 301 15.00 -12.00 -24.33
N PHE A 302 14.86 -12.43 -23.08
CA PHE A 302 15.73 -13.45 -22.49
C PHE A 302 15.29 -14.86 -22.89
N ASP A 303 16.27 -15.72 -23.21
CA ASP A 303 16.04 -17.09 -23.65
C ASP A 303 15.97 -18.10 -22.48
N THR A 304 16.59 -17.81 -21.32
CA THR A 304 16.60 -18.70 -20.13
C THR A 304 16.67 -17.93 -18.80
N CYS A 305 16.22 -18.54 -17.69
CA CYS A 305 16.34 -18.00 -16.32
C CYS A 305 17.76 -17.67 -15.87
N GLU A 306 18.74 -18.49 -16.25
CA GLU A 306 20.14 -18.30 -15.87
C GLU A 306 20.72 -17.03 -16.52
N SER A 307 20.39 -16.80 -17.80
CA SER A 307 20.78 -15.58 -18.53
C SER A 307 20.13 -14.32 -17.96
N ILE A 308 18.94 -14.44 -17.38
CA ILE A 308 18.24 -13.33 -16.71
C ILE A 308 19.04 -12.87 -15.50
N ALA A 309 19.55 -13.75 -14.65
CA ALA A 309 19.95 -13.34 -13.30
C ALA A 309 21.26 -12.54 -13.23
N GLU A 310 22.35 -13.02 -13.83
CA GLU A 310 23.62 -12.27 -13.84
C GLU A 310 23.56 -11.06 -14.79
N THR A 311 22.90 -11.22 -15.94
CA THR A 311 22.83 -10.16 -16.96
C THR A 311 21.84 -9.06 -16.60
N VAL A 312 20.67 -9.38 -16.03
CA VAL A 312 19.66 -8.37 -15.64
C VAL A 312 20.10 -7.60 -14.42
N PHE A 313 20.66 -8.25 -13.40
CA PHE A 313 21.13 -7.52 -12.22
C PHE A 313 22.42 -6.77 -12.49
N GLY A 314 23.26 -7.25 -13.42
CA GLY A 314 24.34 -6.47 -14.01
C GLY A 314 23.81 -5.17 -14.65
N ALA A 315 22.93 -5.29 -15.65
CA ALA A 315 22.37 -4.12 -16.34
C ALA A 315 21.63 -3.17 -15.37
N SER A 316 20.85 -3.72 -14.43
CA SER A 316 20.17 -2.92 -13.41
C SER A 316 21.17 -2.20 -12.48
N ALA A 317 22.29 -2.85 -12.15
CA ALA A 317 23.35 -2.22 -11.38
C ALA A 317 24.09 -1.13 -12.18
N ASP A 318 24.22 -1.25 -13.51
CA ASP A 318 24.76 -0.18 -14.37
C ASP A 318 23.85 1.04 -14.35
N GLU A 319 22.54 0.83 -14.45
CA GLU A 319 21.54 1.90 -14.36
C GLU A 319 21.54 2.57 -12.98
N LEU A 320 21.60 1.79 -11.91
CA LEU A 320 21.69 2.33 -10.54
C LEU A 320 23.00 3.08 -10.31
N ALA A 321 24.12 2.59 -10.85
CA ALA A 321 25.43 3.26 -10.77
C ALA A 321 25.42 4.60 -11.52
N ALA A 322 24.82 4.65 -12.71
CA ALA A 322 24.69 5.87 -13.51
C ALA A 322 23.76 6.89 -12.82
N ALA A 323 22.62 6.43 -12.31
CA ALA A 323 21.71 7.27 -11.53
C ALA A 323 22.40 7.83 -10.26
N LEU A 324 23.11 6.98 -9.53
CA LEU A 324 23.84 7.39 -8.33
C LEU A 324 24.94 8.39 -8.65
N ALA A 325 25.64 8.27 -9.79
CA ALA A 325 26.65 9.23 -10.21
C ALA A 325 26.06 10.65 -10.38
N VAL A 326 24.85 10.74 -10.96
CA VAL A 326 24.15 12.03 -11.13
C VAL A 326 23.70 12.59 -9.78
N VAL A 327 23.13 11.75 -8.91
CA VAL A 327 22.70 12.17 -7.56
C VAL A 327 23.91 12.60 -6.71
N ALA A 328 25.02 11.87 -6.79
CA ALA A 328 26.25 12.15 -6.07
C ALA A 328 26.92 13.48 -6.47
N ALA A 329 26.69 13.94 -7.70
CA ALA A 329 27.20 15.21 -8.19
C ALA A 329 26.43 16.44 -7.65
N ARG A 330 25.28 16.23 -6.99
CA ARG A 330 24.49 17.34 -6.44
C ARG A 330 25.22 18.03 -5.27
N PRO A 331 25.05 19.36 -5.11
CA PRO A 331 25.70 20.11 -4.04
C PRO A 331 25.16 19.77 -2.64
N ASP A 332 23.93 19.27 -2.55
CA ASP A 332 23.28 18.84 -1.32
C ASP A 332 23.48 17.34 -1.00
N ALA A 333 24.27 16.61 -1.80
CA ALA A 333 24.55 15.19 -1.60
C ALA A 333 25.92 14.92 -0.95
N ASP A 334 25.91 14.05 0.06
CA ASP A 334 27.08 13.37 0.63
C ASP A 334 27.06 11.90 0.19
N ALA A 335 27.58 11.65 -1.00
CA ALA A 335 27.63 10.31 -1.58
C ALA A 335 28.58 9.34 -0.85
N SER A 336 29.43 9.83 0.06
CA SER A 336 30.34 8.98 0.85
C SER A 336 29.63 8.13 1.89
N ARG A 337 28.35 8.44 2.16
CA ARG A 337 27.45 7.76 3.09
C ARG A 337 26.16 7.35 2.38
N THR A 338 26.30 6.59 1.30
CA THR A 338 25.15 6.12 0.51
C THR A 338 24.62 4.79 1.03
N ILE A 339 23.29 4.66 1.13
CA ILE A 339 22.60 3.37 1.24
C ILE A 339 21.77 3.12 -0.01
N VAL A 340 21.62 1.84 -0.38
CA VAL A 340 20.77 1.43 -1.50
C VAL A 340 19.67 0.52 -0.98
N ILE A 341 18.41 0.87 -1.24
CA ILE A 341 17.23 0.16 -0.75
C ILE A 341 16.50 -0.45 -1.95
N GLY A 342 16.50 -1.77 -2.04
CA GLY A 342 15.87 -2.52 -3.12
C GLY A 342 14.65 -3.31 -2.66
N ASN A 343 13.56 -3.25 -3.43
CA ASN A 343 12.38 -4.09 -3.24
C ASN A 343 12.18 -5.07 -4.41
N SER A 344 11.78 -6.32 -4.11
CA SER A 344 11.51 -7.32 -5.15
C SER A 344 12.72 -7.48 -6.08
N ALA A 345 12.53 -7.37 -7.40
CA ALA A 345 13.63 -7.38 -8.38
C ALA A 345 14.71 -6.30 -8.13
N GLY A 346 14.36 -5.20 -7.45
CA GLY A 346 15.31 -4.17 -7.05
C GLY A 346 16.27 -4.58 -5.93
N GLY A 347 15.90 -5.57 -5.10
CA GLY A 347 16.77 -6.11 -4.05
C GLY A 347 18.07 -6.72 -4.61
N PRO A 348 17.97 -7.73 -5.50
CA PRO A 348 19.15 -8.28 -6.18
C PRO A 348 19.90 -7.25 -7.02
N ALA A 349 19.23 -6.29 -7.66
CA ALA A 349 19.89 -5.20 -8.37
C ALA A 349 20.75 -4.33 -7.44
N ALA A 350 20.26 -4.01 -6.23
CA ALA A 350 21.03 -3.27 -5.23
C ALA A 350 22.23 -4.07 -4.71
N LEU A 351 22.05 -5.38 -4.50
CA LEU A 351 23.14 -6.29 -4.11
C LEU A 351 24.20 -6.40 -5.21
N ALA A 352 23.79 -6.44 -6.48
CA ALA A 352 24.70 -6.44 -7.62
C ALA A 352 25.49 -5.13 -7.75
N LEU A 353 24.87 -3.98 -7.48
CA LEU A 353 25.59 -2.70 -7.39
C LEU A 353 26.65 -2.73 -6.29
N ALA A 354 26.31 -3.23 -5.10
CA ALA A 354 27.26 -3.35 -4.00
C ALA A 354 28.40 -4.35 -4.28
N ALA A 355 28.11 -5.46 -4.98
CA ALA A 355 29.10 -6.42 -5.42
C ALA A 355 30.14 -5.83 -6.39
N ARG A 356 29.86 -4.68 -7.01
CA ARG A 356 30.80 -3.93 -7.85
C ARG A 356 31.68 -2.95 -7.05
N GLY A 357 31.46 -2.81 -5.75
CA GLY A 357 32.24 -1.92 -4.90
C GLY A 357 32.07 -0.44 -5.23
N TYR A 358 30.87 0.00 -5.62
CA TYR A 358 30.63 1.40 -5.99
C TYR A 358 31.05 2.36 -4.85
N PRO A 359 31.95 3.34 -5.10
CA PRO A 359 32.48 4.19 -4.05
C PRO A 359 31.41 4.93 -3.25
N GLY A 360 31.52 4.90 -1.92
CA GLY A 360 30.62 5.62 -1.02
C GLY A 360 29.33 4.87 -0.66
N VAL A 361 29.02 3.74 -1.31
CA VAL A 361 27.99 2.81 -0.81
C VAL A 361 28.47 2.21 0.50
N ARG A 362 27.66 2.29 1.56
CA ARG A 362 27.97 1.83 2.91
C ARG A 362 27.10 0.68 3.37
N ALA A 363 25.91 0.53 2.79
CA ALA A 363 25.05 -0.61 3.08
C ALA A 363 23.99 -0.83 1.99
N VAL A 364 23.50 -2.06 1.91
CA VAL A 364 22.36 -2.44 1.06
C VAL A 364 21.21 -2.98 1.91
N ILE A 365 19.99 -2.60 1.56
CA ILE A 365 18.77 -3.08 2.20
C ILE A 365 17.91 -3.74 1.13
N ALA A 366 17.65 -5.03 1.26
CA ALA A 366 16.79 -5.81 0.37
C ALA A 366 15.50 -6.19 1.12
N VAL A 367 14.35 -5.70 0.63
CA VAL A 367 13.03 -5.97 1.22
C VAL A 367 12.19 -6.80 0.24
N SER A 368 11.82 -8.01 0.65
CA SER A 368 11.19 -9.02 -0.24
C SER A 368 11.97 -9.18 -1.54
N GLY A 369 13.30 -9.20 -1.47
CA GLY A 369 14.17 -9.20 -2.64
C GLY A 369 14.25 -10.57 -3.32
N GLY A 370 14.21 -10.61 -4.64
CA GLY A 370 14.40 -11.86 -5.39
C GLY A 370 14.01 -11.75 -6.84
N VAL A 371 14.00 -12.88 -7.54
CA VAL A 371 13.59 -12.99 -8.93
C VAL A 371 12.71 -14.22 -9.13
N ARG A 372 11.68 -14.07 -9.96
CA ARG A 372 10.88 -15.17 -10.49
C ARG A 372 10.95 -15.14 -12.00
N CYS A 373 11.05 -16.30 -12.62
CA CYS A 373 10.87 -16.42 -14.07
C CYS A 373 9.39 -16.69 -14.42
N SER A 374 9.04 -16.41 -15.68
CA SER A 374 7.68 -16.49 -16.22
C SER A 374 7.15 -17.92 -16.39
N ALA A 375 5.82 -18.05 -16.44
CA ALA A 375 5.08 -19.29 -16.61
C ALA A 375 5.13 -19.93 -18.03
N ASN A 376 5.82 -19.29 -18.98
CA ASN A 376 6.01 -19.83 -20.34
C ASN A 376 7.38 -20.50 -20.52
N ASP A 377 8.16 -20.66 -19.44
CA ASP A 377 9.38 -21.46 -19.45
C ASP A 377 9.02 -22.96 -19.37
N PRO A 378 9.37 -23.78 -20.39
CA PRO A 378 9.13 -25.23 -20.36
C PRO A 378 9.88 -25.96 -19.23
N ASN A 379 10.86 -25.33 -18.58
CA ASN A 379 11.63 -25.87 -17.45
C ASN A 379 11.08 -25.46 -16.07
N GLN A 380 9.84 -24.99 -15.96
CA GLN A 380 9.24 -24.56 -14.70
C GLN A 380 9.21 -25.58 -13.56
N SER A 381 9.36 -26.88 -13.82
CA SER A 381 9.51 -27.89 -12.78
C SER A 381 10.80 -27.71 -11.97
N VAL A 382 11.83 -27.04 -12.53
CA VAL A 382 13.16 -26.82 -11.96
C VAL A 382 13.22 -25.53 -11.13
N LEU A 383 12.27 -24.61 -11.30
CA LEU A 383 12.30 -23.26 -10.69
C LEU A 383 11.59 -23.15 -9.33
N ARG A 384 11.21 -24.29 -8.74
CA ARG A 384 10.47 -24.37 -7.47
C ARG A 384 11.36 -24.41 -6.23
N THR A 385 12.66 -24.64 -6.40
CA THR A 385 13.66 -24.73 -5.34
C THR A 385 14.69 -23.62 -5.52
N ALA A 386 15.23 -23.11 -4.41
CA ALA A 386 16.30 -22.12 -4.43
C ALA A 386 17.63 -22.70 -4.96
N ASP A 387 17.72 -24.03 -5.07
CA ASP A 387 18.98 -24.77 -5.04
C ASP A 387 19.66 -24.88 -6.41
N ASP A 388 18.92 -24.80 -7.53
CA ASP A 388 19.48 -25.14 -8.85
C ASP A 388 20.23 -23.99 -9.56
N TRP A 389 19.84 -22.73 -9.33
CA TRP A 389 20.49 -21.58 -9.98
C TRP A 389 20.43 -20.29 -9.17
N LEU A 390 19.39 -20.13 -8.35
CA LEU A 390 19.19 -18.92 -7.56
C LEU A 390 20.23 -18.80 -6.45
N ALA A 391 20.51 -19.89 -5.72
CA ALA A 391 21.58 -19.91 -4.71
C ALA A 391 22.97 -19.61 -5.30
N PRO A 392 23.43 -20.26 -6.40
CA PRO A 392 24.68 -19.90 -7.07
C PRO A 392 24.82 -18.43 -7.46
N LEU A 393 23.74 -17.81 -7.98
CA LEU A 393 23.73 -16.36 -8.28
C LEU A 393 24.03 -15.53 -7.01
N PHE A 394 23.28 -15.80 -5.94
CA PHE A 394 23.45 -15.05 -4.70
C PHE A 394 24.78 -15.36 -4.01
N GLU A 395 25.33 -16.55 -4.18
CA GLU A 395 26.69 -16.90 -3.80
C GLU A 395 27.72 -16.03 -4.54
N SER A 396 27.59 -15.90 -5.87
CA SER A 396 28.43 -15.04 -6.73
C SER A 396 28.37 -13.56 -6.35
N LEU A 397 27.18 -13.06 -5.95
CA LEU A 397 27.03 -11.72 -5.40
C LEU A 397 27.68 -11.59 -4.01
N GLY A 398 27.49 -12.61 -3.17
CA GLY A 398 28.05 -12.68 -1.81
C GLY A 398 29.56 -12.68 -1.79
N ALA A 399 30.21 -13.44 -2.69
CA ALA A 399 31.67 -13.50 -2.82
C ALA A 399 32.32 -12.14 -3.11
N ARG A 400 31.53 -11.17 -3.60
CA ARG A 400 31.97 -9.81 -3.90
C ARG A 400 31.33 -8.75 -2.99
N ALA A 401 30.59 -9.17 -1.96
CA ALA A 401 29.88 -8.28 -1.06
C ALA A 401 30.85 -7.49 -0.18
N ALA A 402 31.15 -6.24 -0.55
CA ALA A 402 32.09 -5.40 0.19
C ALA A 402 31.46 -4.66 1.38
N VAL A 403 30.12 -4.54 1.43
CA VAL A 403 29.39 -3.70 2.40
C VAL A 403 28.35 -4.51 3.16
N PRO A 404 28.01 -4.13 4.41
CA PRO A 404 26.97 -4.82 5.17
C PRO A 404 25.61 -4.75 4.46
N SER A 405 24.78 -5.76 4.68
CA SER A 405 23.42 -5.78 4.13
C SER A 405 22.34 -6.21 5.12
N LEU A 406 21.13 -5.70 4.93
CA LEU A 406 19.92 -6.10 5.65
C LEU A 406 18.93 -6.71 4.67
N TRP A 407 18.43 -7.89 5.00
CA TRP A 407 17.46 -8.64 4.21
C TRP A 407 16.19 -8.84 5.04
N VAL A 408 15.06 -8.31 4.58
CA VAL A 408 13.78 -8.38 5.30
C VAL A 408 12.75 -9.11 4.44
N TYR A 409 12.12 -10.14 4.98
CA TYR A 409 11.04 -10.92 4.34
C TYR A 409 9.87 -11.09 5.29
N ALA A 410 8.68 -11.38 4.77
CA ALA A 410 7.50 -11.75 5.55
C ALA A 410 7.15 -13.23 5.31
N ALA A 411 6.68 -13.92 6.35
CA ALA A 411 6.42 -15.36 6.29
C ALA A 411 5.34 -15.76 5.27
N ASN A 412 4.40 -14.86 4.95
CA ASN A 412 3.34 -15.04 3.95
C ASN A 412 3.65 -14.37 2.60
N ASP A 413 4.91 -14.06 2.29
CA ASP A 413 5.31 -13.55 0.97
C ASP A 413 5.00 -14.60 -0.11
N SER A 414 4.04 -14.27 -0.99
CA SER A 414 3.59 -15.19 -2.04
C SER A 414 4.60 -15.35 -3.17
N PHE A 415 5.62 -14.47 -3.22
CA PHE A 415 6.68 -14.45 -4.22
C PHE A 415 7.94 -15.20 -3.76
N PHE A 416 8.38 -14.95 -2.54
CA PHE A 416 9.60 -15.50 -1.99
C PHE A 416 9.29 -16.18 -0.66
N SER A 417 8.98 -17.48 -0.74
CA SER A 417 8.64 -18.27 0.44
C SER A 417 9.76 -18.16 1.49
N GLY A 418 9.39 -18.29 2.78
CA GLY A 418 10.37 -18.16 3.85
C GLY A 418 11.54 -19.15 3.75
N SER A 419 11.33 -20.34 3.19
CA SER A 419 12.41 -21.31 2.91
C SER A 419 13.32 -20.83 1.78
N MET A 420 12.76 -20.34 0.67
CA MET A 420 13.52 -19.80 -0.45
C MET A 420 14.36 -18.59 -0.01
N ALA A 421 13.76 -17.63 0.68
CA ALA A 421 14.45 -16.45 1.20
C ALA A 421 15.63 -16.80 2.12
N ARG A 422 15.46 -17.81 2.99
CA ARG A 422 16.53 -18.30 3.86
C ARG A 422 17.66 -18.95 3.07
N ALA A 423 17.34 -19.78 2.09
CA ALA A 423 18.34 -20.48 1.28
C ALA A 423 19.22 -19.50 0.49
N ILE A 424 18.62 -18.54 -0.21
CA ILE A 424 19.37 -17.55 -1.00
C ILE A 424 20.22 -16.62 -0.11
N HIS A 425 19.70 -16.22 1.06
CA HIS A 425 20.47 -15.45 2.03
C HIS A 425 21.65 -16.26 2.58
N ALA A 426 21.44 -17.55 2.89
CA ALA A 426 22.51 -18.41 3.40
C ALA A 426 23.66 -18.56 2.40
N ALA A 427 23.35 -18.72 1.10
CA ALA A 427 24.34 -18.75 0.03
C ALA A 427 25.14 -17.43 -0.04
N TYR A 428 24.44 -16.29 -0.09
CA TYR A 428 25.07 -14.97 -0.09
C TYR A 428 25.94 -14.74 1.15
N ALA A 429 25.40 -15.01 2.34
CA ALA A 429 26.07 -14.83 3.62
C ALA A 429 27.32 -15.72 3.76
N GLY A 430 27.22 -16.97 3.31
CA GLY A 430 28.31 -17.93 3.30
C GLY A 430 29.48 -17.43 2.48
N ALA A 431 29.22 -17.02 1.24
CA ALA A 431 30.24 -16.50 0.33
C ALA A 431 30.82 -15.16 0.80
N ALA A 432 29.98 -14.23 1.27
CA ALA A 432 30.44 -12.96 1.83
C ALA A 432 31.39 -13.18 3.02
N ARG A 433 31.03 -14.06 3.95
CA ARG A 433 31.90 -14.41 5.08
C ARG A 433 33.21 -15.05 4.62
N ALA A 434 33.18 -15.96 3.65
CA ALA A 434 34.37 -16.61 3.13
C ALA A 434 35.35 -15.63 2.48
N ALA A 435 34.82 -14.58 1.82
CA ALA A 435 35.61 -13.52 1.21
C ALA A 435 36.06 -12.41 2.19
N GLY A 436 35.71 -12.49 3.47
CA GLY A 436 35.94 -11.39 4.43
C GLY A 436 35.10 -10.14 4.16
N GLY A 437 33.98 -10.31 3.46
CA GLY A 437 33.05 -9.27 3.04
C GLY A 437 32.14 -8.74 4.14
N GLY A 438 31.18 -7.92 3.72
CA GLY A 438 30.24 -7.24 4.62
C GLY A 438 29.32 -8.20 5.38
N GLN A 439 29.06 -7.88 6.65
CA GLN A 439 28.13 -8.65 7.47
C GLN A 439 26.69 -8.51 6.95
N THR A 440 25.98 -9.62 6.81
CA THR A 440 24.57 -9.63 6.40
C THR A 440 23.66 -10.03 7.55
N ARG A 441 22.53 -9.33 7.68
CA ARG A 441 21.47 -9.61 8.65
C ARG A 441 20.20 -10.02 7.93
N PHE A 442 19.62 -11.16 8.32
CA PHE A 442 18.33 -11.63 7.85
C PHE A 442 17.25 -11.42 8.90
N VAL A 443 16.09 -10.91 8.48
CA VAL A 443 14.90 -10.74 9.32
C VAL A 443 13.70 -11.38 8.63
N MET A 444 13.13 -12.40 9.26
CA MET A 444 11.85 -12.99 8.86
C MET A 444 10.75 -12.42 9.76
N LEU A 445 9.91 -11.56 9.21
CA LEU A 445 8.75 -11.00 9.87
C LEU A 445 7.62 -12.04 9.89
N PRO A 446 6.70 -11.96 10.88
CA PRO A 446 5.45 -12.74 10.85
C PRO A 446 4.61 -12.38 9.61
N PRO A 447 3.50 -13.09 9.33
CA PRO A 447 2.61 -12.73 8.25
C PRO A 447 2.16 -11.25 8.32
N ILE A 448 2.23 -10.55 7.19
CA ILE A 448 1.83 -9.15 7.06
C ILE A 448 0.73 -9.07 6.01
N GLY A 449 -0.39 -8.43 6.37
CA GLY A 449 -1.53 -8.28 5.47
C GLY A 449 -2.02 -9.61 4.89
N ASP A 450 -2.58 -9.55 3.69
CA ASP A 450 -2.99 -10.75 2.95
C ASP A 450 -1.80 -11.38 2.23
N ASP A 451 -0.89 -10.56 1.68
CA ASP A 451 0.36 -10.97 1.06
C ASP A 451 1.54 -10.18 1.64
N GLY A 452 2.54 -10.92 2.13
CA GLY A 452 3.76 -10.36 2.69
C GLY A 452 4.61 -9.64 1.65
N HIS A 453 4.46 -9.94 0.36
CA HIS A 453 5.23 -9.31 -0.71
C HIS A 453 4.98 -7.80 -0.81
N ASP A 454 3.77 -7.36 -0.46
CA ASP A 454 3.35 -5.96 -0.49
C ASP A 454 3.87 -5.16 0.72
N MET A 455 4.64 -5.77 1.63
CA MET A 455 5.07 -5.11 2.86
C MET A 455 5.94 -3.87 2.63
N PHE A 456 6.60 -3.77 1.47
CA PHE A 456 7.40 -2.59 1.16
C PHE A 456 6.53 -1.34 0.96
N ALA A 457 5.32 -1.49 0.43
CA ALA A 457 4.41 -0.40 0.09
C ALA A 457 3.30 -0.18 1.12
N THR A 458 2.78 -1.27 1.70
CA THR A 458 1.66 -1.19 2.62
C THR A 458 2.05 -0.46 3.91
N TRP A 459 1.08 0.26 4.49
CA TRP A 459 1.28 0.98 5.75
C TRP A 459 1.79 0.07 6.87
N THR A 460 1.09 -1.05 7.09
CA THR A 460 1.46 -2.04 8.12
C THR A 460 2.82 -2.68 7.85
N GLY A 461 3.16 -2.95 6.58
CA GLY A 461 4.45 -3.52 6.22
C GLY A 461 5.61 -2.54 6.41
N ARG A 462 5.44 -1.29 5.97
CA ARG A 462 6.42 -0.22 6.15
C ARG A 462 6.82 -0.04 7.60
N ASP A 463 5.86 0.01 8.50
CA ASP A 463 6.11 0.12 9.95
C ASP A 463 7.04 -1.00 10.47
N ARG A 464 6.87 -2.23 9.96
CA ARG A 464 7.68 -3.38 10.40
C ARG A 464 9.09 -3.37 9.83
N TRP A 465 9.25 -3.16 8.52
CA TRP A 465 10.58 -3.21 7.92
C TRP A 465 11.42 -1.97 8.25
N LEU A 466 10.81 -0.80 8.46
CA LEU A 466 11.50 0.41 8.94
C LEU A 466 12.08 0.22 10.35
N THR A 467 11.39 -0.54 11.20
CA THR A 467 11.94 -0.90 12.52
C THR A 467 13.23 -1.73 12.38
N ALA A 468 13.23 -2.72 11.49
CA ALA A 468 14.42 -3.52 11.21
C ALA A 468 15.54 -2.69 10.55
N LEU A 469 15.18 -1.75 9.67
CA LEU A 469 16.08 -0.79 9.06
C LEU A 469 16.79 0.04 10.13
N ASP A 470 16.06 0.71 11.03
CA ASP A 470 16.67 1.63 11.99
C ASP A 470 17.62 0.93 12.95
N GLU A 471 17.28 -0.27 13.42
CA GLU A 471 18.21 -1.07 14.20
C GLU A 471 19.52 -1.38 13.43
N PHE A 472 19.41 -1.64 12.13
CA PHE A 472 20.56 -1.92 11.27
C PHE A 472 21.39 -0.66 11.01
N LEU A 473 20.75 0.46 10.66
CA LEU A 473 21.43 1.74 10.46
C LEU A 473 22.19 2.17 11.71
N HIS A 474 21.55 2.04 12.89
CA HIS A 474 22.17 2.36 14.17
C HIS A 474 23.44 1.53 14.43
N ARG A 475 23.40 0.21 14.20
CA ARG A 475 24.56 -0.69 14.37
C ARG A 475 25.74 -0.34 13.45
N HIS A 476 25.46 0.26 12.30
CA HIS A 476 26.49 0.61 11.32
C HIS A 476 26.86 2.11 11.33
N GLY A 477 26.39 2.88 12.32
CA GLY A 477 26.70 4.31 12.42
C GLY A 477 26.14 5.14 11.26
N LEU A 478 25.06 4.67 10.63
CA LEU A 478 24.37 5.36 9.56
C LEU A 478 23.22 6.23 10.12
N PRO A 479 22.82 7.31 9.43
CA PRO A 479 21.78 8.22 9.91
C PRO A 479 20.47 7.51 10.27
N THR A 480 19.99 7.75 11.49
CA THR A 480 18.68 7.35 12.02
C THR A 480 18.47 8.11 13.34
N TRP A 481 17.53 7.70 14.18
CA TRP A 481 17.43 8.23 15.54
C TRP A 481 18.69 7.92 16.37
N SER A 482 19.02 8.82 17.31
CA SER A 482 20.18 8.67 18.18
C SER A 482 19.78 8.43 19.64
N PRO A 483 20.65 7.84 20.48
CA PRO A 483 20.37 7.71 21.91
C PRO A 483 20.15 9.07 22.56
N ALA A 484 20.89 10.10 22.13
CA ALA A 484 20.71 11.47 22.59
C ALA A 484 19.32 12.03 22.24
N MET A 485 18.76 11.68 21.07
CA MET A 485 17.39 12.04 20.70
C MET A 485 16.37 11.35 21.61
N VAL A 486 16.56 10.05 21.91
CA VAL A 486 15.71 9.33 22.87
C VAL A 486 15.73 10.06 24.22
N GLU A 487 16.91 10.37 24.76
CA GLU A 487 17.00 11.11 26.03
C GLU A 487 16.35 12.49 25.98
N ALA A 488 16.51 13.21 24.86
CA ALA A 488 15.91 14.53 24.70
C ALA A 488 14.39 14.45 24.72
N VAL A 489 13.79 13.52 23.98
CA VAL A 489 12.34 13.31 23.93
C VAL A 489 11.80 12.85 25.30
N MET A 490 12.49 11.91 25.95
CA MET A 490 12.12 11.44 27.29
C MET A 490 12.10 12.59 28.30
N ARG A 491 13.18 13.38 28.34
CA ARG A 491 13.31 14.52 29.26
C ARG A 491 12.30 15.62 28.95
N GLN A 492 12.13 15.99 27.69
CA GLN A 492 11.24 17.06 27.26
C GLN A 492 9.77 16.72 27.48
N GLY A 493 9.40 15.45 27.25
CA GLY A 493 8.02 14.99 27.46
C GLY A 493 7.70 14.57 28.89
N GLY A 494 8.66 14.59 29.82
CA GLY A 494 8.46 14.05 31.16
C GLY A 494 8.09 12.55 31.16
N ILE A 495 8.62 11.80 30.19
CA ILE A 495 8.26 10.40 29.98
C ILE A 495 8.95 9.54 31.04
N ALA A 496 8.18 8.65 31.69
CA ALA A 496 8.70 7.80 32.74
C ALA A 496 9.73 6.78 32.19
N PRO A 497 10.84 6.47 32.89
CA PRO A 497 11.94 5.66 32.37
C PRO A 497 11.56 4.28 31.82
N GLU A 498 10.51 3.67 32.37
CA GLU A 498 9.97 2.39 31.92
C GLU A 498 9.47 2.41 30.46
N TYR A 499 9.06 3.57 29.95
CA TYR A 499 8.53 3.74 28.59
C TYR A 499 9.60 4.05 27.55
N ARG A 500 10.89 3.93 27.91
CA ARG A 500 12.00 4.14 26.97
C ARG A 500 11.87 3.31 25.69
N ARG A 501 11.40 2.05 25.81
CA ARG A 501 11.20 1.16 24.65
C ARG A 501 10.08 1.66 23.74
N ASP A 502 9.03 2.24 24.29
CA ASP A 502 7.93 2.83 23.51
C ASP A 502 8.40 4.05 22.72
N VAL A 503 9.28 4.88 23.29
CA VAL A 503 9.88 6.01 22.58
C VAL A 503 10.79 5.55 21.45
N VAL A 504 11.62 4.52 21.67
CA VAL A 504 12.40 3.91 20.58
C VAL A 504 11.49 3.32 19.50
N GLY A 505 10.43 2.61 19.90
CA GLY A 505 9.44 2.07 18.97
C GLY A 505 8.69 3.14 18.17
N PHE A 506 8.44 4.31 18.77
CA PHE A 506 7.91 5.48 18.08
C PHE A 506 8.92 6.05 17.08
N LEU A 507 10.18 6.25 17.49
CA LEU A 507 11.23 6.79 16.62
C LEU A 507 11.59 5.87 15.44
N SER A 508 11.32 4.58 15.58
CA SER A 508 11.48 3.58 14.51
C SER A 508 10.25 3.40 13.61
N SER A 509 9.09 3.97 13.97
CA SER A 509 7.84 3.73 13.24
C SER A 509 7.78 4.47 11.90
N ILE A 510 6.78 4.15 11.11
CA ILE A 510 6.42 4.84 9.86
C ILE A 510 6.04 6.32 10.06
N VAL A 511 6.20 7.18 9.03
CA VAL A 511 5.68 8.55 9.02
C VAL A 511 4.42 8.70 8.13
N PRO A 512 3.51 9.66 8.41
CA PRO A 512 3.52 10.60 9.54
C PRO A 512 3.19 9.93 10.89
N ARG A 513 3.80 10.44 11.96
CA ARG A 513 3.62 9.93 13.33
C ARG A 513 3.65 11.05 14.37
N VAL A 514 2.92 10.86 15.46
CA VAL A 514 2.80 11.82 16.55
C VAL A 514 2.93 11.10 17.89
N LEU A 515 3.70 11.69 18.81
CA LEU A 515 3.84 11.24 20.19
C LEU A 515 3.12 12.23 21.12
N VAL A 516 2.20 11.70 21.90
CA VAL A 516 1.48 12.41 22.96
C VAL A 516 1.86 11.79 24.29
N VAL A 517 1.94 12.58 25.35
CA VAL A 517 2.23 12.10 26.71
C VAL A 517 1.12 12.56 27.64
N ASP A 518 0.74 11.70 28.58
CA ASP A 518 -0.04 12.09 29.75
C ASP A 518 0.93 12.63 30.83
N PRO A 519 0.95 13.94 31.12
CA PRO A 519 1.89 14.53 32.07
C PRO A 519 1.72 14.01 33.51
N ALA A 520 0.54 13.49 33.86
CA ALA A 520 0.29 12.98 35.21
C ALA A 520 1.00 11.64 35.46
N THR A 521 1.15 10.82 34.42
CA THR A 521 1.72 9.47 34.51
C THR A 521 3.06 9.33 33.79
N GLY A 522 3.44 10.28 32.95
CA GLY A 522 4.59 10.18 32.06
C GLY A 522 4.42 9.12 30.96
N LYS A 523 3.21 8.61 30.73
CA LYS A 523 2.94 7.54 29.77
C LYS A 523 2.79 8.09 28.35
N PRO A 524 3.54 7.56 27.36
CA PRO A 524 3.42 7.96 25.97
C PRO A 524 2.30 7.21 25.22
N TYR A 525 1.70 7.88 24.26
CA TYR A 525 0.70 7.40 23.31
C TYR A 525 1.10 7.83 21.92
N ARG A 526 1.06 6.90 20.96
CA ARG A 526 1.46 7.17 19.56
C ARG A 526 0.24 7.17 18.65
N GLY A 527 0.24 8.06 17.68
CA GLY A 527 -0.70 8.08 16.56
C GLY A 527 0.04 8.08 15.25
N SER A 528 -0.34 7.21 14.33
CA SER A 528 0.29 7.12 13.01
C SER A 528 -0.73 6.54 12.03
N VAL A 529 -1.04 7.30 10.99
CA VAL A 529 -2.02 6.94 9.94
C VAL A 529 -1.59 7.54 8.60
N PRO A 530 -1.99 6.96 7.46
CA PRO A 530 -1.63 7.48 6.13
C PRO A 530 -2.25 8.84 5.79
N PHE A 531 -3.10 9.40 6.66
CA PHE A 531 -3.90 10.60 6.42
C PHE A 531 -3.27 11.91 6.92
N GLY A 532 -1.95 11.95 7.10
CA GLY A 532 -1.23 13.17 7.50
C GLY A 532 -1.09 13.37 9.01
N LEU A 533 -0.30 14.39 9.39
CA LEU A 533 -0.07 14.77 10.79
C LEU A 533 -1.36 15.13 11.55
N PRO A 534 -2.35 15.87 11.00
CA PRO A 534 -3.58 16.17 11.73
C PRO A 534 -4.35 14.92 12.19
N ALA A 535 -4.48 13.92 11.32
CA ALA A 535 -5.14 12.66 11.66
C ALA A 535 -4.32 11.84 12.67
N ALA A 536 -2.99 11.85 12.54
CA ALA A 536 -2.09 11.20 13.49
C ALA A 536 -2.16 11.84 14.89
N ARG A 537 -2.26 13.19 14.98
CA ARG A 537 -2.48 13.92 16.25
C ARG A 537 -3.79 13.50 16.90
N PHE A 538 -4.88 13.49 16.13
CA PHE A 538 -6.19 13.08 16.62
C PHE A 538 -6.16 11.66 17.19
N LEU A 539 -5.54 10.72 16.47
CA LEU A 539 -5.42 9.33 16.91
C LEU A 539 -4.63 9.22 18.23
N ALA A 540 -3.47 9.89 18.31
CA ALA A 540 -2.63 9.88 19.50
C ALA A 540 -3.35 10.46 20.73
N ALA A 541 -4.03 11.59 20.56
CA ALA A 541 -4.80 12.24 21.63
C ALA A 541 -5.95 11.36 22.10
N ARG A 542 -6.70 10.73 21.18
CA ARG A 542 -7.80 9.82 21.51
C ARG A 542 -7.31 8.58 22.25
N SER A 543 -6.16 8.02 21.86
CA SER A 543 -5.53 6.90 22.57
C SER A 543 -5.14 7.28 24.00
N CYS A 544 -4.60 8.49 24.19
CA CYS A 544 -4.26 9.01 25.52
C CYS A 544 -5.51 9.17 26.41
N GLN A 545 -6.57 9.79 25.88
CA GLN A 545 -7.84 9.98 26.59
C GLN A 545 -8.51 8.66 26.95
N SER A 546 -8.51 7.70 26.03
CA SER A 546 -9.05 6.35 26.27
C SER A 546 -8.24 5.57 27.31
N GLY A 547 -6.97 5.95 27.51
CA GLY A 547 -6.10 5.43 28.56
C GLY A 547 -6.27 6.14 29.92
N GLY A 548 -7.22 7.06 30.05
CA GLY A 548 -7.50 7.82 31.29
C GLY A 548 -6.75 9.15 31.42
N GLY A 549 -5.97 9.56 30.41
CA GLY A 549 -5.27 10.84 30.40
C GLY A 549 -6.24 12.02 30.23
N THR A 550 -6.10 13.06 31.05
CA THR A 550 -6.98 14.24 31.03
C THR A 550 -6.34 15.50 30.46
N ASP A 551 -5.00 15.58 30.41
CA ASP A 551 -4.23 16.72 29.89
C ASP A 551 -3.16 16.25 28.89
N CYS A 552 -3.59 15.55 27.84
CA CYS A 552 -2.71 14.91 26.86
C CYS A 552 -1.93 15.94 26.02
N VAL A 553 -0.59 15.93 26.11
CA VAL A 553 0.29 16.91 25.43
C VAL A 553 1.06 16.26 24.29
N THR A 554 1.04 16.87 23.10
CA THR A 554 1.91 16.47 21.99
C THR A 554 3.35 16.90 22.25
N VAL A 555 4.28 15.95 22.25
CA VAL A 555 5.70 16.20 22.53
C VAL A 555 6.58 16.06 21.30
N MET A 556 6.11 15.36 20.27
CA MET A 556 6.90 15.13 19.06
C MET A 556 6.02 14.80 17.85
N GLU A 557 6.42 15.30 16.70
CA GLU A 557 5.86 14.98 15.39
C GLU A 557 6.97 14.52 14.48
N ASN A 558 6.85 13.34 13.87
CA ASN A 558 7.90 12.72 13.05
C ASN A 558 9.25 12.66 13.79
N PHE A 559 10.23 13.47 13.37
CA PHE A 559 11.54 13.65 14.01
C PHE A 559 11.71 15.05 14.66
N ARG A 560 10.64 15.85 14.69
CA ARG A 560 10.63 17.21 15.24
C ARG A 560 10.08 17.21 16.67
N PRO A 561 10.91 17.46 17.70
CA PRO A 561 10.43 17.69 19.05
C PRO A 561 9.63 18.99 19.10
N LEU A 562 8.49 18.98 19.81
CA LEU A 562 7.66 20.18 20.01
C LEU A 562 7.84 20.70 21.43
N PRO A 563 8.04 22.02 21.64
CA PRO A 563 8.25 22.57 22.96
C PRO A 563 7.08 22.20 23.88
N ALA A 564 7.38 21.90 25.15
CA ALA A 564 6.38 21.69 26.18
C ALA A 564 5.75 23.04 26.54
N THR A 565 4.93 23.61 25.65
CA THR A 565 4.30 24.91 25.90
C THR A 565 3.03 24.75 26.73
N THR A 566 2.97 25.51 27.81
CA THR A 566 1.78 25.83 28.62
C THR A 566 0.61 26.41 27.80
N GLU A 567 0.83 26.82 26.54
CA GLU A 567 -0.22 27.33 25.64
C GLU A 567 -1.18 26.27 25.08
N ALA A 568 -0.83 24.97 25.18
CA ALA A 568 -1.78 23.89 24.91
C ALA A 568 -2.88 23.76 25.98
N ARG A 569 -2.79 24.51 27.09
CA ARG A 569 -3.83 24.55 28.15
C ARG A 569 -5.11 25.30 27.77
N GLY A 570 -5.15 25.96 26.60
CA GLY A 570 -6.30 26.76 26.15
C GLY A 570 -7.11 26.17 24.98
N GLY A 571 -6.61 25.13 24.32
CA GLY A 571 -7.26 24.54 23.15
C GLY A 571 -8.27 23.46 23.55
N ARG A 572 -9.45 23.85 24.04
CA ARG A 572 -10.57 22.91 24.16
C ARG A 572 -10.90 22.39 22.75
N LEU A 573 -10.68 21.09 22.51
CA LEU A 573 -11.21 20.41 21.32
C LEU A 573 -12.73 20.67 21.25
N PRO A 574 -13.31 20.84 20.05
CA PRO A 574 -14.76 20.93 19.90
C PRO A 574 -15.38 19.65 20.49
N THR A 575 -16.23 19.81 21.50
CA THR A 575 -17.13 18.77 21.97
C THR A 575 -18.09 18.36 20.84
N PRO A 576 -18.57 17.10 20.84
CA PRO A 576 -19.15 16.42 19.68
C PRO A 576 -20.27 17.18 18.96
#